data_AF-A0A933ALG3-F1
#
_entry.id   AF-A0A933ALG3-F1
#
_cell.length_a   1.000
_cell.length_b   1.000
_cell.length_c   1.000
_cell.angle_alpha   90.00
_cell.angle_beta   90.00
_cell.angle_gamma   90.00
#
_symmetry.space_group_name_H-M   'P 1'
#
loop_
_entity.id
_entity.type
_entity.pdbx_description
1 polymer ?
#
loop_
_entity_poly.entity_id
_entity_poly.type
_entity_poly.pdbx_seq_one_letter_code
_entity_poly.pdbx_strand_id
1 'polypeptide(L)' 'MRRAATGEWMHVEPEPASFRAGSKYAGVGRNDLCPCGSGKKFKHCHGSGQMSIN' A
#
# COMPACT_ATOMS: atom_id res chain seq x y z
N MET A 1 26.54 3.27 14.31
CA MET A 1 26.88 4.70 14.22
C MET A 1 28.00 4.87 13.20
N ARG A 2 27.71 5.32 11.98
CA ARG A 2 28.74 5.62 10.97
C ARG A 2 28.50 7.02 10.40
N ARG A 3 29.57 7.82 10.31
CA ARG A 3 29.58 9.28 10.11
C ARG A 3 30.05 9.61 8.68
N ALA A 4 29.40 10.56 8.01
CA ALA A 4 29.88 11.09 6.73
C ALA A 4 31.04 12.09 6.93
N ALA A 5 31.85 12.28 5.88
CA ALA A 5 33.16 12.93 5.94
C ALA A 5 33.16 14.45 6.21
N THR A 6 32.02 15.14 6.08
CA THR A 6 31.93 16.61 6.15
C THR A 6 31.39 17.16 7.48
N GLY A 7 31.07 16.31 8.46
CA GLY A 7 30.75 16.77 9.82
C GLY A 7 29.43 17.54 9.98
N GLU A 8 28.62 17.66 8.94
CA GLU A 8 27.32 18.34 9.01
C GLU A 8 26.20 17.37 9.40
N TRP A 9 25.43 17.72 10.43
CA TRP A 9 24.24 16.99 10.86
C TRP A 9 23.08 17.32 9.92
N MET A 10 22.97 16.58 8.82
CA MET A 10 21.80 16.67 7.95
C MET A 10 20.64 15.91 8.58
N HIS A 11 19.52 16.62 8.79
CA HIS A 11 18.23 15.98 8.94
C HIS A 11 17.98 15.15 7.67
N VAL A 12 17.95 13.82 7.80
CA VAL A 12 17.42 12.96 6.75
C VAL A 12 15.94 13.26 6.69
N GLU A 13 15.52 14.11 5.75
CA GLU A 13 14.12 14.11 5.33
C GLU A 13 13.86 12.74 4.72
N PRO A 14 12.91 11.95 5.23
CA PRO A 14 12.50 10.76 4.53
C PRO A 14 11.81 11.21 3.25
N GLU A 15 12.51 11.08 2.11
CA GLU A 15 11.92 11.00 0.79
C GLU A 15 10.63 10.18 0.91
N PRO A 16 9.46 10.74 0.54
CA PRO A 16 8.17 10.23 0.98
C PRO A 16 8.08 8.79 0.56
N ALA A 17 7.97 7.89 1.55
CA ALA A 17 7.85 6.45 1.40
C ALA A 17 7.12 6.17 0.10
N SER A 18 7.90 5.85 -0.94
CA SER A 18 7.43 5.98 -2.32
C SER A 18 6.15 5.18 -2.38
N PHE A 19 5.11 5.97 -2.62
CA PHE A 19 3.72 5.61 -2.81
C PHE A 19 3.62 4.10 -3.00
N ARG A 20 3.01 3.37 -2.04
CA ARG A 20 2.53 2.01 -2.31
C ARG A 20 1.68 2.15 -3.57
N ALA A 21 2.32 1.94 -4.72
CA ALA A 21 1.80 2.34 -6.01
C ALA A 21 0.45 1.69 -6.08
N GLY A 22 -0.58 2.55 -6.12
CA GLY A 22 -1.93 2.24 -5.68
C GLY A 22 -2.25 0.81 -6.04
N SER A 23 -2.56 0.01 -5.02
CA SER A 23 -3.26 -1.25 -5.25
C SER A 23 -4.30 -0.92 -6.32
N LYS A 24 -4.34 -1.66 -7.43
CA LYS A 24 -5.14 -1.29 -8.64
C LYS A 24 -6.62 -1.01 -8.34
N TYR A 25 -7.03 -1.28 -7.11
CA TYR A 25 -8.35 -1.19 -6.50
C TYR A 25 -8.32 -0.35 -5.19
N ALA A 26 -7.42 0.62 -5.08
CA ALA A 26 -7.33 1.52 -3.93
C ALA A 26 -8.64 2.31 -3.80
N GLY A 27 -9.28 2.22 -2.63
CA GLY A 27 -10.60 2.82 -2.37
C GLY A 27 -11.80 1.94 -2.70
N VAL A 28 -11.60 0.72 -3.25
CA VAL A 28 -12.70 -0.24 -3.42
C VAL A 28 -12.99 -0.92 -2.09
N GLY A 29 -14.24 -0.81 -1.62
CA GLY A 29 -14.68 -1.48 -0.40
C GLY A 29 -14.69 -2.99 -0.57
N ARG A 30 -14.38 -3.72 0.51
CA ARG A 30 -14.32 -5.20 0.48
C ARG A 30 -15.60 -5.88 0.03
N ASN A 31 -16.76 -5.27 0.31
CA ASN A 31 -18.05 -5.83 -0.05
C ASN A 31 -18.58 -5.33 -1.40
N ASP A 32 -17.95 -4.33 -2.02
CA ASP A 32 -18.37 -3.79 -3.30
C ASP A 32 -18.12 -4.78 -4.43
N LEU A 33 -18.78 -4.57 -5.57
CA LEU A 33 -18.51 -5.33 -6.79
C LEU A 33 -17.06 -5.11 -7.23
N CYS A 34 -16.39 -6.19 -7.61
CA CYS A 34 -15.01 -6.11 -8.06
C CYS A 34 -14.95 -5.41 -9.43
N PRO A 35 -14.17 -4.33 -9.59
CA PRO A 35 -14.11 -3.54 -10.83
C PRO A 35 -13.43 -4.27 -12.00
N CYS A 36 -13.03 -5.54 -11.82
CA CYS A 36 -12.51 -6.39 -12.88
C CYS A 36 -13.60 -7.05 -13.74
N GLY A 37 -14.89 -6.75 -13.50
CA GLY A 37 -16.00 -7.26 -14.30
C GLY A 37 -16.42 -8.70 -14.00
N SER A 38 -15.93 -9.31 -12.92
CA SER A 38 -16.23 -10.72 -12.58
C SER A 38 -17.62 -10.95 -11.97
N GLY A 39 -18.34 -9.88 -11.62
CA GLY A 39 -19.61 -9.96 -10.88
C GLY A 39 -19.47 -10.43 -9.42
N LYS A 40 -18.24 -10.71 -8.94
CA LYS A 40 -17.97 -11.13 -7.56
C LYS A 40 -17.69 -9.92 -6.68
N LYS A 41 -17.96 -10.04 -5.38
CA LYS A 41 -17.55 -9.03 -4.37
C LYS A 41 -16.03 -8.92 -4.32
N PHE A 42 -15.48 -7.73 -4.05
CA PHE A 42 -14.05 -7.47 -4.04
C PHE A 42 -13.30 -8.45 -3.13
N LYS A 43 -13.81 -8.72 -1.92
CA LYS A 43 -13.27 -9.71 -0.97
C LYS A 43 -13.23 -11.16 -1.44
N HIS A 44 -13.97 -11.53 -2.50
CA HIS A 44 -14.00 -12.88 -3.08
C HIS A 44 -13.29 -12.93 -4.44
N CYS A 45 -12.58 -11.86 -4.80
CA CYS A 45 -11.85 -11.73 -6.04
C CYS A 45 -10.47 -11.15 -5.73
N HIS A 46 -10.16 -9.96 -6.22
CA HIS A 46 -8.86 -9.32 -6.04
C HIS A 46 -8.58 -8.83 -4.60
N GLY A 47 -9.60 -8.76 -3.74
CA GLY A 47 -9.50 -8.41 -2.33
C GLY A 47 -9.49 -9.62 -1.39
N SER A 48 -9.22 -10.83 -1.89
CA SER A 48 -9.27 -12.08 -1.09
C SER A 48 -8.07 -12.28 -0.16
N GLY A 49 -6.93 -11.63 -0.42
CA GLY A 49 -5.68 -11.86 0.33
C GLY A 49 -5.60 -11.22 1.72
N GLN A 50 -6.70 -10.65 2.20
CA GLN A 50 -6.71 -9.82 3.40
C GLN A 50 -7.67 -10.38 4.45
N MET A 51 -7.78 -11.72 4.49
CA MET A 51 -8.56 -12.48 5.48
C MET A 51 -8.29 -11.91 6.88
N SER A 52 -9.36 -11.47 7.55
CA SER A 52 -9.29 -11.05 8.95
C SER A 52 -8.94 -12.29 9.76
N ILE A 53 -7.70 -12.37 10.24
CA ILE A 53 -7.32 -13.32 11.27
C ILE A 53 -7.93 -12.75 12.56
N ASN A 54 -8.89 -13.48 13.14
CA ASN A 54 -9.42 -13.17 14.47
C ASN A 54 -8.35 -13.40 15.53
#